data_AF-A0A4V6TAT8-F1
#
_entry.id   AF-A0A4V6TAT8-F1
#
_cell.length_a   1.000
_cell.length_b   1.000
_cell.length_c   1.000
_cell.angle_alpha   90.00
_cell.angle_beta   90.00
_cell.angle_gamma   90.00
#
_symmetry.space_group_name_H-M   'P 1'
#
loop_
_entity.id
_entity.type
_entity.pdbx_description
1 polymer ?
#
loop_
_entity_poly.entity_id
_entity_poly.type
_entity_poly.pdbx_seq_one_letter_code
_entity_poly.pdbx_strand_id
1 'polypeptide(L)'
;MSSTIELPKNVWFEVMSHLDYFDLKSCMSVSKTIKLATESPICQKTMFRSQAIIPVGGTIQLAGITMHPVFDHMFYECATEIEGVYVGDGMDILTDTCAAEEYATDPPVAFLRIRVVEWAPVQITSKTGVTVLQVMKTLCRFFSNDDHRDSRGDHTGWHGWDEVKLDRKGRLLLCADSFDS
;
A
#
# COMPACT_ATOMS: atom_id res chain seq x y z
N MET A 1 26.28 21.38 30.75
CA MET A 1 25.85 22.02 29.50
C MET A 1 25.60 20.90 28.51
N SER A 2 24.36 20.68 28.08
CA SER A 2 24.09 19.70 27.02
C SER A 2 24.54 20.33 25.71
N SER A 3 25.64 19.84 25.14
CA SER A 3 26.05 20.21 23.79
C SER A 3 25.10 19.52 22.82
N THR A 4 24.10 20.26 22.33
CA THR A 4 23.22 19.77 21.27
C THR A 4 24.05 19.61 20.00
N ILE A 5 24.24 18.37 19.54
CA ILE A 5 24.87 18.09 18.26
C ILE A 5 23.80 18.32 17.18
N GLU A 6 23.98 19.36 16.37
CA GLU A 6 23.15 19.60 15.18
C GLU A 6 23.80 18.98 13.95
N LEU A 7 23.13 17.98 13.36
CA LEU A 7 23.58 17.40 12.09
C LEU A 7 23.24 18.34 10.92
N PRO A 8 24.15 18.51 9.96
CA PRO A 8 23.86 19.20 8.70
C PRO A 8 22.68 18.55 7.94
N LYS A 9 21.91 19.36 7.19
CA LYS A 9 20.71 18.90 6.46
C LYS A 9 20.99 17.76 5.48
N ASN A 10 22.13 17.76 4.80
CA ASN A 10 22.53 16.72 3.87
C ASN A 10 22.77 15.37 4.57
N VAL A 11 23.37 15.39 5.77
CA VAL A 11 23.56 14.18 6.58
C VAL A 11 22.22 13.64 7.05
N TRP A 12 21.29 14.52 7.43
CA TRP A 12 19.91 14.12 7.74
C TRP A 12 19.22 13.44 6.55
N PHE A 13 19.35 14.00 5.34
CA PHE A 13 18.75 13.38 4.15
C PHE A 13 19.38 12.04 3.80
N GLU A 14 20.69 11.89 3.98
CA GLU A 14 21.39 10.62 3.81
C GLU A 14 20.85 9.57 4.79
N VAL A 15 20.77 9.90 6.09
CA VAL A 15 20.18 9.01 7.10
C VAL A 15 18.75 8.62 6.72
N MET A 16 17.90 9.59 6.38
CA MET A 16 16.51 9.33 6.00
C MET A 16 16.38 8.48 4.72
N SER A 17 17.36 8.53 3.81
CA SER A 17 17.34 7.71 2.59
C SER A 17 17.57 6.22 2.85
N HIS A 18 18.07 5.87 4.03
CA HIS A 18 18.26 4.49 4.46
C HIS A 18 17.11 3.93 5.32
N LEU A 19 16.17 4.78 5.73
CA LEU A 19 15.01 4.37 6.51
C LEU A 19 13.92 3.81 5.60
N ASP A 20 13.28 2.74 6.05
CA ASP A 20 12.12 2.19 5.36
C ASP A 20 10.85 3.03 5.62
N TYR A 21 9.73 2.59 5.04
CA TYR A 21 8.45 3.27 5.19
C TYR A 21 8.03 3.40 6.68
N PHE A 22 8.12 2.33 7.47
CA PHE A 22 7.64 2.32 8.85
C PHE A 22 8.59 3.08 9.78
N ASP A 23 9.90 2.98 9.53
CA ASP A 23 10.91 3.78 10.21
C ASP A 23 10.66 5.28 9.99
N LEU A 24 10.38 5.70 8.75
CA LEU A 24 10.07 7.08 8.43
C LEU A 24 8.79 7.54 9.13
N LYS A 25 7.71 6.75 9.12
CA LYS A 25 6.46 7.07 9.83
C LYS A 25 6.68 7.21 11.33
N SER A 26 7.49 6.33 11.91
CA SER A 26 7.86 6.41 13.33
C SER A 26 8.65 7.68 13.62
N CYS A 27 9.60 8.05 12.77
CA CYS A 27 10.35 9.30 12.94
C CYS A 27 9.46 10.56 12.81
N MET A 28 8.46 10.53 11.94
CA MET A 28 7.50 11.64 11.76
C MET A 28 6.65 11.90 13.00
N SER A 29 6.36 10.88 13.82
CA SER A 29 5.57 11.03 15.04
C SER A 29 6.36 11.69 16.18
N VAL A 30 7.69 11.57 16.15
CA VAL A 30 8.59 12.10 17.19
C VAL A 30 8.88 13.60 17.01
N SER A 31 8.93 14.09 15.76
CA SER A 31 9.33 15.49 15.49
C SER A 31 8.65 16.11 14.27
N LYS A 32 8.10 17.32 14.47
CA LYS A 32 7.56 18.15 13.38
C LYS A 32 8.61 18.49 12.33
N THR A 33 9.87 18.67 12.74
CA THR A 33 10.98 18.96 11.81
C THR A 33 11.27 17.78 10.91
N ILE A 34 11.27 16.55 11.47
CA ILE A 34 11.45 15.34 10.68
C ILE A 34 10.25 15.12 9.74
N LYS A 35 9.04 15.35 10.24
CA LYS A 35 7.82 15.30 9.42
C LYS A 35 7.86 16.27 8.23
N LEU A 36 8.41 17.48 8.40
CA LEU A 36 8.60 18.40 7.28
C LEU A 36 9.71 17.95 6.35
N ALA A 37 10.76 17.31 6.86
CA ALA A 37 11.85 16.79 6.04
C ALA A 37 11.40 15.63 5.11
N THR A 38 10.41 14.83 5.53
CA THR A 38 9.83 13.77 4.68
C THR A 38 9.05 14.30 3.47
N GLU A 39 8.75 15.60 3.41
CA GLU A 39 8.18 16.22 2.22
C GLU A 39 9.23 16.47 1.12
N SER A 40 10.51 16.22 1.41
CA SER A 40 11.58 16.25 0.41
C SER A 40 11.34 15.22 -0.71
N PRO A 41 11.67 15.54 -1.98
CA PRO A 41 11.58 14.60 -3.11
C PRO A 41 12.26 13.24 -2.86
N ILE A 42 13.31 13.21 -2.04
CA ILE A 42 14.07 11.99 -1.71
C ILE A 42 13.19 10.95 -0.98
N CYS A 43 12.27 11.42 -0.13
CA CYS A 43 11.40 10.55 0.66
C CYS A 43 10.11 10.18 -0.09
N GLN A 44 9.73 10.90 -1.15
CA GLN A 44 8.43 10.72 -1.82
C GLN A 44 8.24 9.31 -2.39
N LYS A 45 9.34 8.68 -2.84
CA LYS A 45 9.34 7.28 -3.28
C LYS A 45 9.03 6.33 -2.11
N THR A 46 9.82 6.38 -1.04
CA THR A 46 9.63 5.52 0.14
C THR A 46 8.30 5.75 0.83
N MET A 47 7.77 6.97 0.74
CA MET A 47 6.48 7.38 1.31
C MET A 47 5.28 7.11 0.38
N PHE A 48 5.50 6.54 -0.81
CA PHE A 48 4.44 6.24 -1.79
C PHE A 48 3.59 7.45 -2.18
N ARG A 49 4.24 8.61 -2.37
CA ARG A 49 3.64 9.91 -2.71
C ARG A 49 4.16 10.51 -4.03
N SER A 50 4.99 9.74 -4.75
CA SER A 50 5.54 10.15 -6.05
C SER A 50 4.44 10.56 -7.03
N GLN A 51 4.62 11.67 -7.75
CA GLN A 51 3.61 12.19 -8.69
C GLN A 51 3.74 11.62 -10.11
N ALA A 52 4.78 10.82 -10.38
CA ALA A 52 5.07 10.27 -11.68
C ALA A 52 4.20 9.04 -11.99
N ILE A 53 2.91 9.28 -12.28
CA ILE A 53 1.93 8.23 -12.51
C ILE A 53 2.14 7.56 -13.87
N ILE A 54 2.20 6.23 -13.87
CA ILE A 54 2.14 5.42 -15.09
C ILE A 54 0.69 5.38 -15.56
N PRO A 55 0.36 5.94 -16.74
CA PRO A 55 -1.01 6.01 -17.23
C PRO A 55 -1.53 4.64 -17.66
N VAL A 56 -2.84 4.55 -17.90
CA VAL A 56 -3.47 3.36 -18.48
C VAL A 56 -2.84 3.06 -19.85
N GLY A 57 -2.35 1.83 -20.04
CA GLY A 57 -1.63 1.44 -21.26
C GLY A 57 -0.16 1.90 -21.31
N GLY A 58 0.33 2.57 -20.26
CA GLY A 58 1.74 2.86 -20.09
C GLY A 58 2.59 1.59 -19.94
N THR A 59 3.87 1.68 -20.27
CA THR A 59 4.81 0.56 -20.12
C THR A 59 5.21 0.40 -18.65
N ILE A 60 5.05 -0.80 -18.11
CA ILE A 60 5.43 -1.14 -16.74
C ILE A 60 6.69 -2.01 -16.77
N GLN A 61 7.73 -1.57 -16.08
CA GLN A 61 8.91 -2.41 -15.80
C GLN A 61 8.72 -3.06 -14.43
N LEU A 62 8.36 -4.34 -14.39
CA LEU A 62 7.99 -5.03 -13.16
C LEU A 62 9.07 -4.96 -12.06
N ALA A 63 10.35 -5.09 -12.44
CA ALA A 63 11.48 -4.99 -11.51
C ALA A 63 11.65 -3.60 -10.86
N GLY A 64 11.00 -2.57 -11.41
CA GLY A 64 10.99 -1.21 -10.87
C GLY A 64 9.74 -0.88 -10.05
N ILE A 65 8.79 -1.82 -9.91
CA ILE A 65 7.55 -1.63 -9.15
C ILE A 65 7.74 -2.16 -7.73
N THR A 66 7.43 -1.32 -6.76
CA THR A 66 7.36 -1.70 -5.34
C THR A 66 5.92 -1.59 -4.87
N MET A 67 5.40 -2.58 -4.14
CA MET A 67 4.10 -2.46 -3.45
C MET A 67 4.24 -1.67 -2.17
N HIS A 68 3.17 -1.01 -1.78
CA HIS A 68 3.12 -0.33 -0.50
C HIS A 68 3.26 -1.36 0.64
N PRO A 69 4.25 -1.22 1.54
CA PRO A 69 4.52 -2.22 2.58
C PRO A 69 3.41 -2.35 3.62
N VAL A 70 2.46 -1.41 3.68
CA VAL A 70 1.30 -1.51 4.59
C VAL A 70 0.48 -2.75 4.32
N PHE A 71 0.49 -3.23 3.08
CA PHE A 71 -0.19 -4.44 2.67
C PHE A 71 0.26 -5.70 3.42
N ASP A 72 1.51 -5.75 3.87
CA ASP A 72 2.01 -6.88 4.67
C ASP A 72 1.69 -6.74 6.16
N HIS A 73 1.12 -5.60 6.55
CA HIS A 73 0.75 -5.24 7.91
C HIS A 73 -0.74 -4.94 8.03
N MET A 74 -1.57 -5.49 7.15
CA MET A 74 -3.01 -5.32 7.22
C MET A 74 -3.67 -6.62 7.65
N PHE A 75 -4.71 -6.48 8.46
CA PHE A 75 -5.61 -7.56 8.80
C PHE A 75 -7.00 -7.23 8.28
N TYR A 76 -7.64 -8.19 7.63
CA TYR A 76 -8.98 -8.07 7.12
C TYR A 76 -9.72 -9.37 7.31
N GLU A 77 -10.85 -9.32 8.01
CA GLU A 77 -11.79 -10.43 8.04
C GLU A 77 -12.72 -10.34 6.82
N CYS A 78 -12.82 -11.42 6.08
CA CYS A 78 -13.63 -11.58 4.89
C CYS A 78 -15.08 -11.14 5.15
N ALA A 79 -15.58 -10.27 4.26
CA ALA A 79 -16.89 -9.61 4.31
C ALA A 79 -17.05 -8.51 5.37
N THR A 80 -15.99 -8.07 6.06
CA THR A 80 -16.04 -6.81 6.79
C THR A 80 -16.04 -5.60 5.86
N GLU A 81 -16.63 -4.50 6.33
CA GLU A 81 -16.60 -3.20 5.66
C GLU A 81 -15.19 -2.59 5.76
N ILE A 82 -14.95 -1.46 5.08
CA ILE A 82 -13.61 -0.85 5.04
C ILE A 82 -13.14 -0.40 6.43
N GLU A 83 -14.07 -0.10 7.33
CA GLU A 83 -13.88 0.22 8.74
C GLU A 83 -13.37 -0.97 9.56
N GLY A 84 -13.50 -2.19 9.04
CA GLY A 84 -12.95 -3.42 9.61
C GLY A 84 -11.57 -3.80 9.07
N VAL A 85 -10.95 -2.96 8.24
CA VAL A 85 -9.55 -3.16 7.80
C VAL A 85 -8.62 -2.46 8.78
N TYR A 86 -7.81 -3.26 9.48
CA TYR A 86 -6.86 -2.76 10.48
C TYR A 86 -5.43 -2.81 9.96
N VAL A 87 -4.58 -1.92 10.47
CA VAL A 87 -3.14 -1.84 10.18
C VAL A 87 -2.32 -2.13 11.45
N GLY A 88 -1.21 -2.83 11.29
CA GLY A 88 -0.34 -3.29 12.37
C GLY A 88 -0.95 -4.44 13.16
N ASP A 89 -0.69 -4.50 14.46
CA ASP A 89 -1.24 -5.51 15.38
C ASP A 89 -2.72 -5.27 15.72
N GLY A 90 -3.53 -4.80 14.76
CA GLY A 90 -4.96 -4.50 14.94
C GLY A 90 -5.25 -3.18 15.65
N MET A 91 -4.28 -2.27 15.74
CA MET A 91 -4.37 -1.08 16.59
C MET A 91 -5.05 0.12 15.92
N ASP A 92 -4.88 0.27 14.60
CA ASP A 92 -5.37 1.43 13.84
C ASP A 92 -6.29 0.99 12.68
N ILE A 93 -7.41 1.68 12.50
CA ILE A 93 -8.29 1.50 11.33
C ILE A 93 -7.63 2.15 10.13
N LEU A 94 -7.56 1.46 8.98
CA LEU A 94 -6.89 1.96 7.77
C LEU A 94 -7.30 3.38 7.41
N THR A 95 -8.60 3.69 7.42
CA THR A 95 -9.15 5.00 7.03
C THR A 95 -8.66 6.15 7.90
N ASP A 96 -8.18 5.85 9.11
CA ASP A 96 -7.67 6.84 10.06
C ASP A 96 -6.14 7.03 9.94
N THR A 97 -5.49 6.23 9.09
CA THR A 97 -4.05 6.30 8.83
C THR A 97 -3.73 7.07 7.55
N CYS A 98 -2.52 7.64 7.47
CA CYS A 98 -2.05 8.25 6.23
C CYS A 98 -1.89 7.24 5.07
N ALA A 99 -1.75 5.95 5.37
CA ALA A 99 -1.55 4.92 4.35
C ALA A 99 -2.75 4.82 3.39
N ALA A 100 -3.97 5.13 3.86
CA ALA A 100 -5.18 5.12 3.04
C ALA A 100 -5.09 6.04 1.81
N GLU A 101 -4.44 7.19 1.96
CA GLU A 101 -4.30 8.21 0.90
C GLU A 101 -3.05 8.01 0.04
N GLU A 102 -2.12 7.15 0.48
CA GLU A 102 -0.87 6.87 -0.22
C GLU A 102 -1.08 5.88 -1.37
N TYR A 103 -0.18 5.93 -2.36
CA TYR A 103 -0.30 5.09 -3.55
C TYR A 103 -0.03 3.62 -3.24
N ALA A 104 -0.78 2.73 -3.85
CA ALA A 104 -0.61 1.29 -3.67
C ALA A 104 0.75 0.79 -4.21
N THR A 105 1.38 1.53 -5.12
CA THR A 105 2.67 1.19 -5.73
C THR A 105 3.54 2.42 -5.94
N ASP A 106 4.86 2.20 -6.01
CA ASP A 106 5.82 3.16 -6.56
C ASP A 106 6.58 2.53 -7.76
N PRO A 107 6.62 3.20 -8.92
CA PRO A 107 5.80 4.35 -9.29
C PRO A 107 4.30 4.06 -9.23
N PRO A 108 3.43 5.08 -9.00
CA PRO A 108 2.00 4.86 -8.95
C PRO A 108 1.45 4.51 -10.33
N VAL A 109 0.53 3.55 -10.37
CA VAL A 109 -0.16 3.15 -11.60
C VAL A 109 -1.58 3.70 -11.63
N ALA A 110 -2.05 4.13 -12.80
CA ALA A 110 -3.42 4.57 -13.02
C ALA A 110 -4.41 3.39 -13.19
N PHE A 111 -3.90 2.18 -13.38
CA PHE A 111 -4.70 0.98 -13.57
C PHE A 111 -4.08 -0.21 -12.84
N LEU A 112 -4.91 -0.93 -12.08
CA LEU A 112 -4.53 -2.09 -11.29
C LEU A 112 -5.57 -3.20 -11.45
N ARG A 113 -5.12 -4.45 -11.47
CA ARG A 113 -6.00 -5.60 -11.30
C ARG A 113 -5.71 -6.28 -9.99
N ILE A 114 -6.78 -6.71 -9.32
CA ILE A 114 -6.72 -7.54 -8.13
C ILE A 114 -7.32 -8.88 -8.51
N ARG A 115 -6.59 -9.95 -8.25
CA ARG A 115 -7.09 -11.30 -8.33
C ARG A 115 -7.10 -11.88 -6.92
N VAL A 116 -8.16 -12.59 -6.60
CA VAL A 116 -8.26 -13.33 -5.35
C VAL A 116 -8.26 -14.80 -5.71
N VAL A 117 -7.21 -15.55 -5.33
CA VAL A 117 -7.08 -16.97 -5.66
C VAL A 117 -7.29 -17.20 -7.18
N GLU A 118 -8.16 -18.12 -7.58
CA GLU A 118 -8.43 -18.46 -8.97
C GLU A 118 -9.60 -17.65 -9.59
N TRP A 119 -10.10 -16.64 -8.89
CA TRP A 119 -11.26 -15.87 -9.36
C TRP A 119 -10.90 -14.89 -10.48
N ALA A 120 -11.94 -14.49 -11.22
CA ALA A 120 -11.81 -13.47 -12.25
C ALA A 120 -11.27 -12.16 -11.64
N PRO A 121 -10.16 -11.59 -12.16
CA PRO A 121 -9.58 -10.41 -11.55
C PRO A 121 -10.47 -9.18 -11.72
N VAL A 122 -10.72 -8.48 -10.62
CA VAL A 122 -11.39 -7.17 -10.58
C VAL A 122 -10.41 -6.06 -10.94
N GLN A 123 -10.94 -4.93 -11.43
CA GLN A 123 -10.12 -3.83 -11.96
C GLN A 123 -10.35 -2.54 -11.18
N ILE A 124 -9.29 -1.77 -11.01
CA ILE A 124 -9.28 -0.44 -10.42
C ILE A 124 -8.64 0.51 -11.41
N THR A 125 -9.31 1.64 -11.65
CA THR A 125 -8.80 2.72 -12.50
C THR A 125 -8.86 4.02 -11.72
N SER A 126 -7.75 4.76 -11.70
CA SER A 126 -7.64 6.06 -11.04
C SER A 126 -6.78 7.01 -11.89
N LYS A 127 -7.32 8.16 -12.27
CA LYS A 127 -6.58 9.16 -13.05
C LYS A 127 -5.39 9.76 -12.30
N THR A 128 -5.46 9.73 -10.96
CA THR A 128 -4.47 10.33 -10.06
C THR A 128 -3.55 9.28 -9.44
N GLY A 129 -3.59 8.02 -9.90
CA GLY A 129 -2.88 6.90 -9.30
C GLY A 129 -3.76 6.11 -8.33
N VAL A 130 -3.59 4.79 -8.31
CA VAL A 130 -4.35 3.88 -7.43
C VAL A 130 -3.82 3.96 -6.01
N THR A 131 -4.69 4.23 -5.03
CA THR A 131 -4.32 4.30 -3.60
C THR A 131 -4.56 2.98 -2.87
N VAL A 132 -3.93 2.83 -1.71
CA VAL A 132 -4.17 1.70 -0.80
C VAL A 132 -5.66 1.57 -0.45
N LEU A 133 -6.33 2.68 -0.12
CA LEU A 133 -7.77 2.66 0.19
C LEU A 133 -8.62 2.15 -0.98
N GLN A 134 -8.26 2.49 -2.22
CA GLN A 134 -8.98 2.02 -3.40
C GLN A 134 -8.79 0.50 -3.62
N VAL A 135 -7.59 -0.01 -3.33
CA VAL A 135 -7.31 -1.46 -3.34
C VAL A 135 -8.20 -2.15 -2.32
N MET A 136 -8.16 -1.71 -1.05
CA MET A 136 -8.91 -2.36 0.03
C MET A 136 -10.43 -2.24 -0.16
N LYS A 137 -10.96 -1.07 -0.54
CA LYS A 137 -12.39 -0.94 -0.86
C LYS A 137 -12.85 -1.86 -1.98
N THR A 138 -11.99 -2.14 -2.95
CA THR A 138 -12.32 -3.05 -4.05
C THR A 138 -12.29 -4.50 -3.58
N LEU A 139 -11.33 -4.84 -2.70
CA LEU A 139 -11.23 -6.14 -2.07
C LEU A 139 -12.42 -6.41 -1.13
N CYS A 140 -12.80 -5.48 -0.24
CA CYS A 140 -13.98 -5.61 0.61
C CYS A 140 -15.24 -5.84 -0.21
N ARG A 141 -15.48 -5.02 -1.25
CA ARG A 141 -16.63 -5.19 -2.16
C ARG A 141 -16.64 -6.54 -2.87
N PHE A 142 -15.47 -7.08 -3.21
CA PHE A 142 -15.37 -8.40 -3.80
C PHE A 142 -15.85 -9.49 -2.82
N PHE A 143 -15.55 -9.36 -1.52
CA PHE A 143 -15.99 -10.32 -0.51
C PHE A 143 -17.41 -10.09 0.01
N SER A 144 -17.94 -8.86 -0.03
CA SER A 144 -19.32 -8.56 0.36
C SER A 144 -20.36 -9.06 -0.66
N ASN A 145 -19.96 -9.49 -1.86
CA ASN A 145 -20.86 -10.13 -2.81
C ASN A 145 -21.08 -11.58 -2.39
N ASP A 146 -22.32 -11.90 -1.98
CA ASP A 146 -22.72 -13.19 -1.36
C ASP A 146 -22.28 -14.44 -2.14
N ASP A 147 -22.31 -14.40 -3.49
CA ASP A 147 -21.85 -15.50 -4.36
C ASP A 147 -20.39 -15.94 -4.09
N HIS A 148 -19.56 -15.01 -3.62
CA HIS A 148 -18.15 -15.26 -3.33
C HIS A 148 -17.89 -15.71 -1.88
N ARG A 149 -18.87 -15.57 -0.98
CA ARG A 149 -18.72 -15.91 0.43
C ARG A 149 -18.99 -17.39 0.68
N ASP A 150 -20.08 -17.92 0.11
CA ASP A 150 -20.50 -19.32 0.29
C ASP A 150 -19.53 -20.34 -0.33
N SER A 151 -18.78 -19.92 -1.36
CA SER A 151 -17.74 -20.74 -2.00
C SER A 151 -16.41 -20.77 -1.22
N ARG A 152 -16.30 -19.97 -0.16
CA ARG A 152 -15.17 -19.80 0.79
C ARG A 152 -14.88 -21.00 1.71
N GLY A 153 -15.91 -21.69 2.17
CA GLY A 153 -15.77 -22.48 3.39
C GLY A 153 -15.38 -21.60 4.59
N ASP A 154 -14.47 -22.08 5.44
CA ASP A 154 -14.07 -21.44 6.71
C ASP A 154 -12.98 -20.36 6.57
N HIS A 155 -12.58 -19.99 5.35
CA HIS A 155 -11.59 -18.93 5.11
C HIS A 155 -12.20 -17.54 5.40
N THR A 156 -11.92 -17.03 6.60
CA THR A 156 -12.53 -15.81 7.17
C THR A 156 -11.64 -14.58 7.11
N GLY A 157 -10.47 -14.63 6.50
CA GLY A 157 -9.49 -13.55 6.60
C GLY A 157 -8.45 -13.55 5.51
N TRP A 158 -7.98 -12.37 5.16
CA TRP A 158 -6.87 -12.15 4.24
C TRP A 158 -5.67 -11.61 5.03
N HIS A 159 -4.49 -12.20 4.82
CA HIS A 159 -3.28 -11.85 5.57
C HIS A 159 -2.01 -11.71 4.71
N GLY A 160 -2.13 -11.57 3.38
CA GLY A 160 -0.95 -11.37 2.55
C GLY A 160 -1.17 -11.38 1.04
N TRP A 161 -0.24 -10.76 0.32
CA TRP A 161 -0.22 -10.73 -1.14
C TRP A 161 0.84 -11.66 -1.71
N ASP A 162 0.51 -12.24 -2.85
CA ASP A 162 1.44 -12.96 -3.70
C ASP A 162 2.36 -11.98 -4.45
N GLU A 163 3.42 -12.49 -5.09
CA GLU A 163 4.29 -11.66 -5.92
C GLU A 163 3.51 -10.90 -7.00
N VAL A 164 3.82 -9.60 -7.13
CA VAL A 164 3.26 -8.73 -8.17
C VAL A 164 3.63 -9.27 -9.54
N LYS A 165 2.65 -9.36 -10.43
CA LYS A 165 2.84 -9.89 -11.79
C LYS A 165 2.27 -8.93 -12.82
N LEU A 166 2.66 -9.12 -14.08
CA LEU A 166 2.00 -8.50 -15.22
C LEU A 166 1.03 -9.50 -15.85
N ASP A 167 -0.17 -9.04 -16.20
CA ASP A 167 -1.10 -9.86 -16.97
C ASP A 167 -0.69 -9.95 -18.45
N ARG A 168 -1.38 -10.78 -19.23
CA ARG A 168 -1.10 -10.99 -20.66
C ARG A 168 -1.14 -9.71 -21.51
N LYS A 169 -1.70 -8.60 -20.99
CA LYS A 169 -1.77 -7.30 -21.65
C LYS A 169 -0.74 -6.30 -21.07
N GLY A 170 0.21 -6.75 -20.25
CA GLY A 170 1.22 -5.91 -19.62
C GLY A 170 0.69 -5.04 -18.49
N ARG A 171 -0.47 -5.37 -17.91
CA ARG A 171 -1.11 -4.59 -16.84
C ARG A 171 -0.74 -5.16 -15.48
N LEU A 172 -0.57 -4.29 -14.49
CA LEU A 172 -0.20 -4.72 -13.14
C LEU A 172 -1.32 -5.55 -12.49
N LEU A 173 -0.94 -6.68 -11.89
CA LEU A 173 -1.82 -7.64 -11.27
C LEU A 173 -1.28 -8.01 -9.89
N LEU A 174 -2.06 -7.69 -8.86
CA LEU A 174 -1.83 -8.12 -7.48
C LEU A 174 -2.70 -9.35 -7.22
N CYS A 175 -2.13 -10.38 -6.60
CA CYS A 175 -2.88 -11.58 -6.23
C CYS A 175 -2.98 -11.65 -4.70
N ALA A 176 -4.19 -11.69 -4.18
CA ALA A 176 -4.46 -11.93 -2.77
C ALA A 176 -4.69 -13.44 -2.62
N ASP A 177 -3.65 -14.16 -2.19
CA ASP A 177 -3.63 -15.63 -2.17
C ASP A 177 -3.40 -16.22 -0.76
N SER A 178 -3.19 -15.37 0.24
CA SER A 178 -2.96 -15.79 1.63
C SER A 178 -4.21 -15.59 2.49
N PHE A 179 -4.92 -16.68 2.77
CA PHE A 179 -6.12 -16.74 3.62
C PHE A 179 -5.86 -17.58 4.87
N ASP A 180 -6.50 -17.22 5.98
CA ASP A 180 -6.53 -18.05 7.18
C ASP A 180 -7.20 -19.40 6.86
N SER A 181 -6.55 -20.49 7.23
CA SER A 181 -7.02 -21.86 7.01
C SER A 181 -8.01 -22.33 8.08
#